data_AF-A0A434CVG6-F1
#
_entry.id   AF-A0A434CVG6-F1
#
_cell.length_a   1.000
_cell.length_b   1.000
_cell.length_c   1.000
_cell.angle_alpha   90.00
_cell.angle_beta   90.00
_cell.angle_gamma   90.00
#
_symmetry.space_group_name_H-M   'P 1'
#
loop_
_entity.id
_entity.type
_entity.pdbx_description
1 polymer ?
#
loop_
_entity_poly.entity_id
_entity_poly.type
_entity_poly.pdbx_seq_one_letter_code
_entity_poly.pdbx_strand_id
1 'polypeptide(L)'
;MFSTVNISPLMGSTPLVGLSPLVLNKTGLSGNGEEIFMAKRGDSPTADLKVRMKEPLRAAIEAAATANGVSMNAEAVARLQRTFSDDEAMGGQAIVNIVHELVISFGAAGENAARAAGHAWTAGEWLKDADCYREAVASTVAALLVRSPDWKSKSGRNAHFNAIKSWVAFHDANYPATED
;
A
#
# COMPACT_ATOMS: atom_id res chain seq x y z
N MET A 1 2.53 46.87 28.08
CA MET A 1 3.18 47.17 26.78
C MET A 1 3.22 45.88 25.99
N PHE A 2 2.34 45.70 25.01
CA PHE A 2 2.32 44.51 24.15
C PHE A 2 3.03 44.85 22.84
N SER A 3 4.11 44.12 22.55
CA SER A 3 4.89 44.26 21.33
C SER A 3 4.26 43.37 20.25
N THR A 4 3.70 43.99 19.22
CA THR A 4 3.15 43.31 18.04
C THR A 4 4.31 42.89 17.11
N VAL A 5 4.49 41.58 16.93
CA VAL A 5 5.43 41.03 15.94
C VAL A 5 4.71 40.97 14.59
N ASN A 6 5.20 41.77 13.65
CA ASN A 6 4.75 41.80 12.26
C ASN A 6 5.45 40.69 11.47
N ILE A 7 4.71 39.65 11.07
CA ILE A 7 5.22 38.55 10.25
C ILE A 7 4.69 38.74 8.84
N SER A 8 5.51 39.32 7.97
CA SER A 8 5.24 39.35 6.53
C SER A 8 5.44 37.95 5.94
N PRO A 9 4.50 37.42 5.14
CA PRO A 9 4.72 36.17 4.43
C PRO A 9 5.73 36.38 3.29
N LEU A 10 6.82 35.62 3.32
CA LEU A 10 7.76 35.47 2.20
C LEU A 10 7.05 34.72 1.07
N MET A 11 6.50 35.45 0.10
CA MET A 11 6.06 34.93 -1.19
C MET A 11 7.29 34.58 -2.04
N GLY A 12 7.88 33.41 -1.78
CA GLY A 12 8.88 32.80 -2.64
C GLY A 12 8.22 32.23 -3.90
N SER A 13 8.09 33.07 -4.92
CA SER A 13 7.78 32.66 -6.30
C SER A 13 8.82 31.66 -6.78
N THR A 14 8.48 30.38 -6.85
CA THR A 14 9.24 29.42 -7.67
C THR A 14 8.78 29.61 -9.12
N PRO A 15 9.65 30.04 -10.05
CA PRO A 15 9.30 30.05 -11.47
C PRO A 15 9.07 28.60 -11.91
N LEU A 16 7.86 28.36 -12.41
CA LEU A 16 7.45 27.14 -13.12
C LEU A 16 8.17 27.12 -14.48
N VAL A 17 9.48 26.85 -14.47
CA VAL A 17 10.27 26.56 -15.68
C VAL A 17 10.18 25.07 -15.95
N GLY A 18 9.37 24.68 -16.94
CA GLY A 18 9.36 23.31 -17.44
C GLY A 18 8.01 22.71 -17.79
N LEU A 19 6.97 23.51 -18.03
CA LEU A 19 5.87 23.05 -18.91
C LEU A 19 6.40 23.04 -20.34
N SER A 20 7.21 22.02 -20.67
CA SER A 20 7.30 21.61 -22.06
C SER A 20 5.88 21.24 -22.48
N PRO A 21 5.30 21.89 -23.51
CA PRO A 21 4.12 21.31 -24.12
C PRO A 21 4.53 19.90 -24.53
N LEU A 22 3.83 18.91 -24.02
CA LEU A 22 3.78 17.60 -24.65
C LEU A 22 3.31 17.86 -26.07
N VAL A 23 4.26 18.08 -26.97
CA VAL A 23 4.06 17.96 -28.40
C VAL A 23 3.71 16.49 -28.56
N LEU A 24 2.40 16.23 -28.54
CA LEU A 24 1.83 14.98 -28.98
C LEU A 24 2.18 14.92 -30.46
N ASN A 25 3.39 14.44 -30.76
CA ASN A 25 3.76 14.01 -32.09
C ASN A 25 2.86 12.81 -32.39
N LYS A 26 1.66 13.12 -32.87
CA LYS A 26 0.85 12.31 -33.77
C LYS A 26 1.62 12.23 -35.11
N THR A 27 2.85 11.74 -35.07
CA THR A 27 3.44 11.11 -36.25
C THR A 27 2.61 9.87 -36.47
N GLY A 28 1.70 9.98 -37.44
CA GLY A 28 0.77 8.93 -37.79
C GLY A 28 1.52 7.62 -38.03
N LEU A 29 1.28 6.66 -37.14
CA LEU A 29 1.20 5.27 -37.51
C LEU A 29 -0.09 5.10 -38.33
N SER A 30 -0.12 5.70 -39.52
CA SER A 30 -0.87 5.16 -40.65
C SER A 30 -0.04 3.99 -41.17
N GLY A 31 0.13 2.98 -40.33
CA GLY A 31 0.57 1.67 -40.78
C GLY A 31 -0.56 1.12 -41.61
N ASN A 32 -0.32 0.98 -42.91
CA ASN A 32 -1.02 0.01 -43.74
C ASN A 32 -1.15 -1.27 -42.92
N GLY A 33 -2.32 -1.92 -42.96
CA GLY A 33 -2.64 -3.11 -42.17
C GLY A 33 -1.74 -4.32 -42.44
N GLU A 34 -0.47 -4.23 -42.06
CA GLU A 34 0.34 -5.36 -41.66
C GLU A 34 -0.27 -5.83 -40.35
N GLU A 35 -1.11 -6.86 -40.46
CA GLU A 35 -1.29 -7.80 -39.37
C GLU A 35 0.07 -8.00 -38.72
N ILE A 36 0.19 -7.60 -37.45
CA ILE A 36 1.35 -7.96 -36.63
C ILE A 36 1.27 -9.48 -36.53
N PHE A 37 1.86 -10.17 -37.51
CA PHE A 37 2.13 -11.58 -37.48
C PHE A 37 3.09 -11.76 -36.31
N MET A 38 2.53 -11.95 -35.12
CA MET A 38 3.26 -12.55 -34.03
C MET A 38 3.74 -13.88 -34.55
N ALA A 39 5.00 -13.93 -34.96
CA ALA A 39 5.67 -15.17 -35.32
C ALA A 39 5.37 -16.15 -34.19
N LYS A 40 4.68 -17.25 -34.52
CA LYS A 40 4.43 -18.34 -33.57
C LYS A 40 5.79 -18.69 -32.99
N ARG A 41 6.01 -18.33 -31.73
CA ARG A 41 7.22 -18.75 -31.02
C ARG A 41 7.19 -20.27 -31.04
N GLY A 42 8.29 -20.89 -31.47
CA GLY A 42 8.48 -22.31 -31.18
C GLY A 42 8.41 -22.51 -29.67
N ASP A 43 7.96 -23.69 -29.22
CA ASP A 43 7.89 -24.07 -27.80
C ASP A 43 9.29 -24.18 -27.17
N SER A 44 10.01 -23.06 -27.06
CA SER A 44 11.18 -22.98 -26.20
C SER A 44 10.68 -22.79 -24.76
N PRO A 45 11.06 -23.66 -23.81
CA PRO A 45 10.64 -23.55 -22.41
C PRO A 45 11.17 -22.29 -21.71
N THR A 46 12.08 -21.55 -22.36
CA THR A 46 12.72 -20.36 -21.85
C THR A 46 12.46 -19.17 -22.76
N ALA A 47 12.04 -18.05 -22.18
CA ALA A 47 11.95 -16.77 -22.87
C ALA A 47 13.02 -15.82 -22.33
N ASP A 48 13.81 -15.23 -23.23
CA ASP A 48 14.79 -14.22 -22.86
C ASP A 48 14.10 -12.90 -22.52
N LEU A 49 14.33 -12.38 -21.31
CA LEU A 49 13.79 -11.11 -20.84
C LEU A 49 14.92 -10.08 -20.70
N LYS A 50 14.95 -9.08 -21.58
CA LYS A 50 15.90 -7.96 -21.49
C LYS A 50 15.36 -6.85 -20.58
N VAL A 51 15.74 -6.87 -19.31
CA VAL A 51 15.35 -5.85 -18.33
C VAL A 51 16.34 -4.69 -18.33
N ARG A 52 15.84 -3.44 -18.37
CA ARG A 52 16.63 -2.24 -18.09
C ARG A 52 16.34 -1.80 -16.65
N MET A 53 17.37 -1.66 -15.82
CA MET A 53 17.22 -1.26 -14.42
C MET A 53 18.26 -0.21 -14.02
N LYS A 54 17.99 0.50 -12.92
CA LYS A 54 18.94 1.46 -12.35
C LYS A 54 20.11 0.71 -11.69
N GLU A 55 21.30 1.31 -11.73
CA GLU A 55 22.53 0.71 -11.19
C GLU A 55 22.43 0.30 -9.71
N PRO A 56 21.78 1.06 -8.81
CA PRO A 56 21.65 0.65 -7.41
C PRO A 56 20.89 -0.66 -7.22
N LEU A 57 19.85 -0.90 -8.02
CA LEU A 57 19.08 -2.14 -7.96
C LEU A 57 19.90 -3.31 -8.50
N ARG A 58 20.63 -3.08 -9.60
CA ARG A 58 21.53 -4.08 -10.16
C ARG A 58 22.59 -4.51 -9.13
N ALA A 59 23.26 -3.55 -8.51
CA ALA A 59 24.27 -3.80 -7.48
C ALA A 59 23.69 -4.58 -6.28
N ALA A 60 22.46 -4.27 -5.86
CA ALA A 60 21.78 -5.00 -4.79
C ALA A 60 21.50 -6.47 -5.17
N ILE A 61 21.10 -6.74 -6.41
CA ILE A 61 20.87 -8.12 -6.91
C ILE A 61 22.20 -8.87 -7.04
N GLU A 62 23.26 -8.24 -7.56
CA GLU A 62 24.59 -8.85 -7.67
C GLU A 62 25.19 -9.22 -6.31
N ALA A 63 25.04 -8.34 -5.31
CA ALA A 63 25.46 -8.61 -3.94
C ALA A 63 24.70 -9.79 -3.33
N ALA A 64 23.37 -9.84 -3.50
CA ALA A 64 22.56 -10.96 -3.03
C ALA A 64 22.91 -12.29 -3.73
N ALA A 65 23.13 -12.26 -5.04
CA ALA A 65 23.53 -13.43 -5.80
C ALA A 65 24.89 -13.98 -5.34
N THR A 66 25.85 -13.09 -5.06
CA THR A 66 27.16 -13.45 -4.53
C THR A 66 27.05 -14.05 -3.13
N ALA A 67 26.24 -13.45 -2.25
CA ALA A 67 25.99 -13.97 -0.91
C ALA A 67 25.35 -15.38 -0.92
N ASN A 68 24.47 -15.64 -1.89
CA ASN A 68 23.77 -16.92 -2.05
C ASN A 68 24.55 -17.95 -2.89
N GLY A 69 25.70 -17.57 -3.49
CA GLY A 69 26.49 -18.45 -4.36
C GLY A 69 25.77 -18.83 -5.66
N VAL A 70 24.92 -17.95 -6.20
CA VAL A 70 24.15 -18.17 -7.45
C VAL A 70 24.46 -17.09 -8.50
N SER A 71 24.04 -17.30 -9.75
CA SER A 71 24.16 -16.26 -10.78
C SER A 71 23.18 -15.11 -10.55
N MET A 72 23.53 -13.90 -10.99
CA MET A 72 22.64 -12.73 -10.90
C MET A 72 21.27 -13.00 -11.54
N ASN A 73 21.22 -13.72 -12.67
CA ASN A 73 19.97 -14.08 -13.33
C ASN A 73 19.13 -15.07 -12.50
N ALA A 74 19.77 -16.08 -11.90
CA ALA A 74 19.09 -17.05 -11.05
C ALA A 74 18.48 -16.38 -9.80
N GLU A 75 19.22 -15.47 -9.16
CA GLU A 75 18.72 -14.68 -8.03
C GLU A 75 17.54 -13.79 -8.44
N ALA A 76 17.62 -13.12 -9.60
CA ALA A 76 16.53 -12.29 -10.10
C ALA A 76 15.26 -13.10 -10.38
N VAL A 77 15.38 -14.26 -11.03
CA VAL A 77 14.26 -15.18 -11.28
C VAL A 77 13.67 -15.70 -9.98
N ALA A 78 14.50 -16.12 -9.02
CA ALA A 78 14.04 -16.62 -7.73
C ALA A 78 13.26 -15.56 -6.95
N ARG A 79 13.69 -14.29 -6.98
CA ARG A 79 12.97 -13.17 -6.36
C ARG A 79 11.63 -12.91 -7.04
N LEU A 80 11.60 -12.86 -8.37
CA LEU A 80 10.36 -12.68 -9.12
C LEU A 80 9.37 -13.81 -8.83
N GLN A 81 9.85 -15.05 -8.85
CA GLN A 81 9.01 -16.21 -8.56
C GLN A 81 8.47 -16.16 -7.13
N ARG A 82 9.30 -15.79 -6.15
CA ARG A 82 8.85 -15.57 -4.77
C ARG A 82 7.77 -14.51 -4.70
N THR A 83 7.92 -13.38 -5.37
CA THR A 83 6.88 -12.33 -5.39
C THR A 83 5.55 -12.86 -5.93
N PHE A 84 5.56 -13.59 -7.04
CA PHE A 84 4.33 -14.18 -7.58
C PHE A 84 3.73 -15.26 -6.65
N SER A 85 4.58 -16.10 -6.05
CA SER A 85 4.12 -17.12 -5.11
C SER A 85 3.56 -16.52 -3.82
N ASP A 86 4.16 -15.44 -3.31
CA ASP A 86 3.68 -14.73 -2.13
C ASP A 86 2.33 -14.06 -2.44
N ASP A 87 2.20 -13.41 -3.60
CA ASP A 87 0.94 -12.83 -4.05
C ASP A 87 -0.16 -13.90 -4.17
N GLU A 88 0.14 -15.04 -4.78
CA GLU A 88 -0.80 -16.16 -4.93
C GLU A 88 -1.21 -16.76 -3.57
N ALA A 89 -0.24 -16.98 -2.67
CA ALA A 89 -0.48 -17.46 -1.31
C ALA A 89 -1.37 -16.50 -0.50
N MET A 90 -1.30 -15.20 -0.79
CA MET A 90 -2.16 -14.17 -0.18
C MET A 90 -3.53 -14.02 -0.88
N GLY A 91 -3.85 -14.82 -1.90
CA GLY A 91 -5.12 -14.73 -2.63
C GLY A 91 -5.11 -13.71 -3.78
N GLY A 92 -3.92 -13.33 -4.25
CA GLY A 92 -3.66 -12.43 -5.36
C GLY A 92 -3.44 -10.97 -4.97
N GLN A 93 -2.92 -10.19 -5.90
CA GLN A 93 -2.57 -8.78 -5.71
C GLN A 93 -3.72 -7.92 -5.15
N ALA A 94 -4.97 -8.24 -5.50
CA ALA A 94 -6.14 -7.54 -4.98
C ALA A 94 -6.27 -7.68 -3.46
N ILE A 95 -6.00 -8.86 -2.91
CA ILE A 95 -6.03 -9.10 -1.47
C ILE A 95 -4.81 -8.48 -0.79
N VAL A 96 -3.61 -8.57 -1.40
CA VAL A 96 -2.39 -7.90 -0.91
C VAL A 96 -2.62 -6.40 -0.72
N ASN A 97 -3.30 -5.75 -1.68
CA ASN A 97 -3.63 -4.32 -1.58
C ASN A 97 -4.57 -4.02 -0.39
N ILE A 98 -5.51 -4.92 -0.09
CA ILE A 98 -6.39 -4.79 1.08
C ILE A 98 -5.58 -4.95 2.36
N VAL A 99 -4.68 -5.94 2.43
CA VAL A 99 -3.82 -6.18 3.59
C VAL A 99 -2.91 -4.98 3.87
N HIS A 100 -2.29 -4.39 2.84
CA HIS A 100 -1.49 -3.18 3.02
C HIS A 100 -2.30 -2.02 3.60
N GLU A 101 -3.54 -1.84 3.14
CA GLU A 101 -4.41 -0.80 3.69
C GLU A 101 -4.79 -1.08 5.15
N LEU A 102 -5.01 -2.34 5.52
CA LEU A 102 -5.21 -2.73 6.91
C LEU A 102 -4.03 -2.34 7.79
N VAL A 103 -2.81 -2.68 7.36
CA VAL A 103 -1.59 -2.37 8.13
C VAL A 103 -1.41 -0.86 8.27
N ILE A 104 -1.61 -0.10 7.20
CA ILE A 104 -1.46 1.37 7.21
C ILE A 104 -2.53 2.01 8.10
N SER A 105 -3.80 1.62 7.96
CA SER A 105 -4.91 2.18 8.76
C SER A 105 -4.77 1.85 10.24
N PHE A 106 -4.39 0.62 10.57
CA PHE A 106 -4.15 0.17 11.94
C PHE A 106 -3.01 0.94 12.59
N GLY A 107 -1.86 1.02 11.92
CA GLY A 107 -0.69 1.76 12.40
C GLY A 107 -1.00 3.25 12.64
N ALA A 108 -1.59 3.91 11.64
CA ALA A 108 -1.92 5.33 11.72
C ALA A 108 -2.96 5.64 12.82
N ALA A 109 -3.97 4.78 12.98
CA ALA A 109 -5.00 4.97 13.99
C ALA A 109 -4.44 4.81 15.41
N GLY A 110 -3.62 3.79 15.67
CA GLY A 110 -2.98 3.60 16.97
C GLY A 110 -2.02 4.74 17.34
N GLU A 111 -1.22 5.21 16.39
CA GLU A 111 -0.36 6.38 16.60
C GLU A 111 -1.16 7.66 16.90
N ASN A 112 -2.29 7.85 16.20
CA ASN A 112 -3.17 8.99 16.45
C ASN A 112 -3.85 8.90 17.82
N ALA A 113 -4.28 7.71 18.24
CA ALA A 113 -4.85 7.48 19.57
C ALA A 113 -3.84 7.78 20.68
N ALA A 114 -2.61 7.27 20.54
CA ALA A 114 -1.53 7.57 21.49
C ALA A 114 -1.23 9.08 21.57
N ARG A 115 -1.19 9.76 20.42
CA ARG A 115 -1.00 11.22 20.35
C ARG A 115 -2.15 11.98 21.01
N ALA A 116 -3.39 11.54 20.81
CA ALA A 116 -4.57 12.14 21.43
C ALA A 116 -4.56 11.97 22.96
N ALA A 117 -4.00 10.87 23.46
CA ALA A 117 -3.75 10.65 24.89
C ALA A 117 -2.54 11.44 25.44
N GLY A 118 -1.83 12.19 24.60
CA GLY A 118 -0.66 13.00 25.01
C GLY A 118 0.66 12.23 25.05
N HIS A 119 0.71 11.03 24.47
CA HIS A 119 1.91 10.22 24.40
C HIS A 119 2.63 10.37 23.05
N ALA A 120 3.97 10.35 23.09
CA ALA A 120 4.84 10.29 21.91
C ALA A 120 5.39 8.86 21.71
N TRP A 121 4.51 7.87 21.81
CA TRP A 121 4.86 6.46 21.77
C TRP A 121 5.19 5.96 20.36
N THR A 122 6.11 5.02 20.31
CA THR A 122 6.40 4.19 19.12
C THR A 122 5.32 3.14 18.90
N ALA A 123 5.33 2.50 17.73
CA ALA A 123 4.40 1.41 17.41
C ALA A 123 4.42 0.28 18.46
N GLY A 124 5.60 -0.10 18.95
CA GLY A 124 5.73 -1.17 19.95
C GLY A 124 5.23 -0.81 21.35
N GLU A 125 5.05 0.48 21.65
CA GLU A 125 4.60 0.97 22.95
C GLU A 125 3.08 1.10 22.99
N TRP A 126 2.46 1.79 22.01
CA TRP A 126 1.00 1.95 22.01
C TRP A 126 0.26 0.62 21.79
N LEU A 127 0.90 -0.36 21.12
CA LEU A 127 0.34 -1.71 20.96
C LEU A 127 0.05 -2.42 22.29
N LYS A 128 0.72 -2.02 23.37
CA LYS A 128 0.52 -2.59 24.72
C LYS A 128 -0.59 -1.88 25.49
N ASP A 129 -1.00 -0.70 25.03
CA ASP A 129 -2.09 0.06 25.61
C ASP A 129 -3.43 -0.39 25.01
N ALA A 130 -4.34 -0.81 25.89
CA ALA A 130 -5.60 -1.41 25.46
C ALA A 130 -6.51 -0.42 24.71
N ASP A 131 -6.46 0.86 25.08
CA ASP A 131 -7.30 1.89 24.45
C ASP A 131 -6.78 2.26 23.05
N CYS A 132 -5.47 2.46 22.91
CA CYS A 132 -4.84 2.68 21.61
C CYS A 132 -5.06 1.49 20.66
N TYR A 133 -4.93 0.26 21.18
CA TYR A 133 -5.19 -0.95 20.39
C TYR A 133 -6.65 -1.03 19.93
N ARG A 134 -7.62 -0.79 20.84
CA ARG A 134 -9.05 -0.80 20.50
C ARG A 134 -9.40 0.24 19.43
N GLU A 135 -8.89 1.46 19.55
CA GLU A 135 -9.11 2.52 18.57
C GLU A 135 -8.51 2.16 17.20
N ALA A 136 -7.32 1.56 17.19
CA ALA A 136 -6.68 1.08 15.97
C ALA A 136 -7.51 0.01 15.26
N VAL A 137 -8.04 -0.97 16.01
CA VAL A 137 -8.94 -2.01 15.47
C VAL A 137 -10.22 -1.37 14.90
N ALA A 138 -10.87 -0.49 15.67
CA ALA A 138 -12.12 0.14 15.25
C ALA A 138 -11.94 0.96 13.96
N SER A 139 -10.89 1.75 13.87
CA SER A 139 -10.54 2.54 12.68
C SER A 139 -10.23 1.67 11.46
N THR A 140 -9.55 0.54 11.67
CA THR A 140 -9.22 -0.42 10.60
C THR A 140 -10.47 -1.08 10.03
N VAL A 141 -11.38 -1.51 10.91
CA VAL A 141 -12.67 -2.07 10.49
C VAL A 141 -13.49 -1.03 9.73
N ALA A 142 -13.51 0.22 10.21
CA ALA A 142 -14.20 1.32 9.52
C ALA A 142 -13.62 1.55 8.11
N ALA A 143 -12.29 1.51 7.95
CA ALA A 143 -11.64 1.64 6.65
C ALA A 143 -12.05 0.52 5.67
N LEU A 144 -12.11 -0.73 6.14
CA LEU A 144 -12.60 -1.85 5.33
C LEU A 144 -14.05 -1.67 4.89
N LEU A 145 -14.92 -1.25 5.81
CA LEU A 145 -16.33 -1.09 5.51
C LEU A 145 -16.57 -0.07 4.40
N VAL A 146 -15.79 1.01 4.36
CA VAL A 146 -15.88 2.04 3.31
C VAL A 146 -15.63 1.47 1.91
N ARG A 147 -14.85 0.39 1.80
CA ARG A 147 -14.58 -0.28 0.51
C ARG A 147 -15.66 -1.28 0.10
N SER A 148 -16.59 -1.63 1.00
CA SER A 148 -17.63 -2.59 0.68
C SER A 148 -18.50 -2.07 -0.49
N PRO A 149 -18.83 -2.90 -1.50
CA PRO A 149 -19.59 -2.47 -2.67
C PRO A 149 -20.92 -1.79 -2.33
N ASP A 150 -21.56 -2.20 -1.25
CA ASP A 150 -22.85 -1.72 -0.77
C ASP A 150 -22.76 -0.51 0.18
N TRP A 151 -21.56 -0.09 0.60
CA TRP A 151 -21.33 1.04 1.53
C TRP A 151 -21.90 2.37 1.03
N LYS A 152 -22.02 2.54 -0.29
CA LYS A 152 -22.62 3.75 -0.88
C LYS A 152 -24.11 3.87 -0.56
N SER A 153 -24.80 2.75 -0.34
CA SER A 153 -26.22 2.72 0.00
C SER A 153 -26.46 2.98 1.49
N LYS A 154 -27.55 3.68 1.83
CA LYS A 154 -27.94 3.89 3.23
C LYS A 154 -28.25 2.55 3.92
N SER A 155 -28.91 1.63 3.23
CA SER A 155 -29.21 0.28 3.72
C SER A 155 -27.94 -0.53 4.00
N GLY A 156 -26.96 -0.51 3.09
CA GLY A 156 -25.67 -1.18 3.27
C GLY A 156 -24.91 -0.64 4.48
N ARG A 157 -24.79 0.68 4.62
CA ARG A 157 -24.18 1.28 5.83
C ARG A 157 -24.86 0.82 7.11
N ASN A 158 -26.18 0.87 7.16
CA ASN A 158 -26.93 0.43 8.34
C ASN A 158 -26.72 -1.06 8.63
N ALA A 159 -26.66 -1.91 7.60
CA ALA A 159 -26.38 -3.33 7.75
C ALA A 159 -25.00 -3.57 8.36
N HIS A 160 -23.96 -2.90 7.86
CA HIS A 160 -22.60 -2.96 8.40
C HIS A 160 -22.50 -2.47 9.84
N PHE A 161 -23.13 -1.33 10.17
CA PHE A 161 -23.16 -0.84 11.54
C PHE A 161 -23.84 -1.81 12.51
N ASN A 162 -24.96 -2.41 12.08
CA ASN A 162 -25.65 -3.40 12.90
C ASN A 162 -24.82 -4.68 13.07
N ALA A 163 -24.11 -5.12 12.03
CA ALA A 163 -23.22 -6.27 12.11
C ALA A 163 -22.08 -6.04 13.11
N ILE A 164 -21.42 -4.87 13.07
CA ILE A 164 -20.39 -4.50 14.04
C ILE A 164 -20.95 -4.48 15.46
N LYS A 165 -22.10 -3.82 15.67
CA LYS A 165 -22.72 -3.76 17.00
C LYS A 165 -23.02 -5.14 17.57
N SER A 166 -23.59 -6.03 16.75
CA SER A 166 -23.86 -7.41 17.15
C SER A 166 -22.59 -8.19 17.48
N TRP A 167 -21.52 -7.99 16.71
CA TRP A 167 -20.23 -8.62 16.96
C TRP A 167 -19.58 -8.12 18.27
N VAL A 168 -19.61 -6.81 18.53
CA VAL A 168 -19.12 -6.23 19.79
C VAL A 168 -19.92 -6.77 20.97
N ALA A 169 -21.26 -6.74 20.90
CA ALA A 169 -22.11 -7.27 21.96
C ALA A 169 -21.88 -8.78 22.20
N PHE A 170 -21.61 -9.55 21.15
CA PHE A 170 -21.23 -10.95 21.26
C PHE A 170 -19.88 -11.11 21.98
N HIS A 171 -18.87 -10.30 21.64
CA HIS A 171 -17.57 -10.36 22.31
C HIS A 171 -17.67 -9.98 23.79
N ASP A 172 -18.36 -8.89 24.13
CA ASP A 172 -18.53 -8.44 25.51
C ASP A 172 -19.24 -9.50 26.38
N ALA A 173 -20.19 -10.24 25.80
CA ALA A 173 -20.91 -11.29 26.52
C ALA A 173 -20.08 -12.56 26.75
N ASN A 174 -19.11 -12.87 25.88
CA ASN A 174 -18.33 -14.11 25.93
C ASN A 174 -16.91 -13.92 26.51
N TYR A 175 -16.39 -12.70 26.49
CA TYR A 175 -15.05 -12.36 26.95
C TYR A 175 -15.10 -11.11 27.83
N PRO A 176 -15.70 -11.22 29.04
CA PRO A 176 -15.74 -10.09 29.97
C PRO A 176 -14.30 -9.66 30.29
N ALA A 177 -14.09 -8.35 30.40
CA ALA A 177 -12.80 -7.81 30.82
C ALA A 177 -12.39 -8.49 32.14
N THR A 178 -11.22 -9.12 32.17
CA THR A 178 -10.65 -9.62 33.42
C THR A 178 -10.28 -8.39 34.25
N GLU A 179 -10.94 -8.23 35.40
CA GLU A 179 -10.54 -7.23 36.39
C GLU A 179 -9.16 -7.66 36.94
N ASP A 180 -8.10 -7.05 36.42
CA ASP A 180 -6.74 -7.11 36.97
C ASP A 180 -6.55 -6.06 38.07
#